data_AF-A0A6I1K591-F1
#
_entry.id   AF-A0A6I1K591-F1
#
_cell.length_a   1.000
_cell.length_b   1.000
_cell.length_c   1.000
_cell.angle_alpha   90.00
_cell.angle_beta   90.00
_cell.angle_gamma   90.00
#
_symmetry.space_group_name_H-M   'P 1'
#
loop_
_entity.id
_entity.type
_entity.pdbx_description
1 polymer ?
#
loop_
_entity_poly.entity_id
_entity_poly.type
_entity_poly.pdbx_seq_one_letter_code
_entity_poly.pdbx_strand_id
1 'polypeptide(L)'
;MHVVVGPYHVRDIEIVAAFDIDARKVGQDVAAAILAEPNNTIQFAKVPNTGVTVQRGPTLDGVGKHLVDVVIESSAEPVDVTAALKAAKAEVIISYLPVGSQKASEFYAERALEAGCGYINCVPVFIASDPMWAQRFEDKGLPIVGDDIKSQVGATIVHRVLARLYEDRGVKIERTYQLNVGGNTDFLNMLERERLTSKKKSKTQAVSSQIDVPLPAESIH
;
A
#
# COMPACT_ATOMS: atom_id res chain seq x y z
N MET A 1 4.97 11.29 13.85
CA MET A 1 4.45 12.06 15.01
C MET A 1 5.28 11.85 16.26
N HIS A 2 5.69 10.61 16.59
CA HIS A 2 6.58 10.34 17.73
C HIS A 2 7.72 9.41 17.31
N VAL A 3 8.89 9.60 17.90
CA VAL A 3 10.03 8.68 17.75
C VAL A 3 9.81 7.38 18.55
N VAL A 4 8.95 7.46 19.57
CA VAL A 4 8.56 6.33 20.43
C VAL A 4 7.03 6.24 20.45
N VAL A 5 6.47 5.07 20.20
CA VAL A 5 5.03 4.77 20.28
C VAL A 5 4.83 3.65 21.29
N GLY A 6 4.15 3.95 22.40
CA GLY A 6 4.08 3.03 23.53
C GLY A 6 5.50 2.72 24.06
N PRO A 7 5.88 1.45 24.21
CA PRO A 7 7.24 1.07 24.60
C PRO A 7 8.24 1.01 23.43
N TYR A 8 7.81 1.21 22.17
CA TYR A 8 8.62 0.93 20.98
C TYR A 8 9.23 2.19 20.36
N HIS A 9 10.55 2.26 20.26
CA HIS A 9 11.29 3.26 19.48
C HIS A 9 11.36 2.84 18.01
N VAL A 10 11.53 3.79 17.07
CA VAL A 10 11.72 3.49 15.62
C VAL A 10 12.84 2.48 15.33
N ARG A 11 13.81 2.34 16.24
CA ARG A 11 14.97 1.44 16.06
C ARG A 11 14.65 0.00 16.43
N ASP A 12 13.55 -0.20 17.16
CA ASP A 12 13.12 -1.51 17.64
C ASP A 12 12.30 -2.25 16.55
N ILE A 13 12.15 -1.64 15.36
CA ILE A 13 11.56 -2.28 14.19
C ILE A 13 12.60 -3.18 13.54
N GLU A 14 12.35 -4.48 13.58
CA GLU A 14 13.19 -5.50 12.95
C GLU A 14 12.50 -6.06 11.70
N ILE A 15 13.23 -6.09 10.59
CA ILE A 15 12.78 -6.82 9.40
C ILE A 15 13.20 -8.27 9.59
N VAL A 16 12.22 -9.18 9.66
CA VAL A 16 12.46 -10.62 9.89
C VAL A 16 12.07 -11.49 8.70
N ALA A 17 11.24 -10.97 7.79
CA ALA A 17 10.84 -11.63 6.55
C ALA A 17 10.50 -10.59 5.48
N ALA A 18 10.68 -10.95 4.22
CA ALA A 18 10.26 -10.15 3.07
C ALA A 18 9.82 -11.06 1.93
N PHE A 19 8.84 -10.61 1.15
CA PHE A 19 8.29 -11.34 0.01
C PHE A 19 8.22 -10.42 -1.20
N ASP A 20 8.67 -10.91 -2.35
CA ASP A 20 8.52 -10.25 -3.64
C ASP A 20 8.34 -11.32 -4.72
N ILE A 21 8.08 -10.90 -5.95
CA ILE A 21 7.96 -11.76 -7.13
C ILE A 21 9.05 -11.46 -8.16
N ASP A 22 9.70 -10.31 -8.08
CA ASP A 22 10.71 -9.89 -9.06
C ASP A 22 12.01 -10.69 -8.88
N ALA A 23 12.51 -11.27 -9.96
CA ALA A 23 13.74 -12.06 -10.03
C ALA A 23 14.99 -11.29 -9.59
N ARG A 24 14.98 -9.96 -9.70
CA ARG A 24 16.08 -9.10 -9.21
C ARG A 24 16.09 -8.97 -7.69
N LYS A 25 14.97 -9.27 -7.02
CA LYS A 25 14.80 -9.13 -5.58
C LYS A 25 14.76 -10.47 -4.87
N VAL A 26 14.00 -11.44 -5.40
CA VAL A 26 13.87 -12.77 -4.83
C VAL A 26 15.25 -13.44 -4.73
N GLY A 27 15.57 -13.95 -3.54
CA GLY A 27 16.86 -14.58 -3.23
C GLY A 27 17.96 -13.59 -2.82
N GLN A 28 17.72 -12.27 -2.86
CA GLN A 28 18.65 -11.25 -2.38
C GLN A 28 18.39 -10.88 -0.92
N ASP A 29 19.41 -10.36 -0.23
CA ASP A 29 19.20 -9.69 1.06
C ASP A 29 18.30 -8.45 0.87
N VAL A 30 17.43 -8.18 1.86
CA VAL A 30 16.53 -7.01 1.82
C VAL A 30 17.29 -5.71 1.57
N ALA A 31 18.48 -5.52 2.15
CA ALA A 31 19.29 -4.31 1.94
C ALA A 31 19.70 -4.10 0.48
N ALA A 32 19.90 -5.17 -0.28
CA ALA A 32 20.15 -5.11 -1.71
C ALA A 32 18.83 -4.98 -2.51
N ALA A 33 17.81 -5.75 -2.15
CA ALA A 33 16.53 -5.79 -2.85
C ALA A 33 15.80 -4.44 -2.86
N ILE A 34 15.91 -3.63 -1.80
CA ILE A 34 15.31 -2.29 -1.76
C ILE A 34 15.94 -1.32 -2.78
N LEU A 35 17.17 -1.59 -3.22
CA LEU A 35 17.91 -0.80 -4.23
C LEU A 35 17.82 -1.41 -5.63
N ALA A 36 17.28 -2.63 -5.77
CA ALA A 36 17.14 -3.29 -7.05
C ALA A 36 16.09 -2.58 -7.92
N GLU A 37 16.41 -2.40 -9.20
CA GLU A 37 15.45 -1.90 -10.18
C GLU A 37 14.16 -2.75 -10.17
N PRO A 38 12.98 -2.14 -10.40
CA PRO A 38 12.75 -0.77 -10.83
C PRO A 38 12.61 0.24 -9.68
N ASN A 39 13.01 -0.12 -8.44
CA ASN A 39 12.95 0.83 -7.32
C ASN A 39 13.87 2.03 -7.61
N ASN A 40 13.35 3.23 -7.42
CA ASN A 40 14.04 4.47 -7.81
C ASN A 40 13.81 5.63 -6.83
N THR A 41 13.49 5.32 -5.57
CA THR A 41 13.37 6.36 -4.54
C THR A 41 14.73 6.95 -4.17
N ILE A 42 14.73 8.17 -3.62
CA ILE A 42 15.95 8.81 -3.12
C ILE A 42 16.58 7.97 -1.98
N GLN A 43 17.88 7.69 -2.09
CA GLN A 43 18.62 7.06 -1.01
C GLN A 43 19.06 8.11 0.02
N PHE A 44 18.36 8.18 1.14
CA PHE A 44 18.66 9.13 2.23
C PHE A 44 19.53 8.50 3.34
N ALA A 45 19.70 7.18 3.35
CA ALA A 45 20.52 6.44 4.30
C ALA A 45 21.11 5.18 3.67
N LYS A 46 22.23 4.70 4.23
CA LYS A 46 22.79 3.39 3.91
C LYS A 46 22.17 2.34 4.83
N VAL A 47 21.71 1.24 4.26
CA VAL A 47 21.13 0.12 5.00
C VAL A 47 22.19 -0.99 5.07
N PRO A 48 22.63 -1.42 6.25
CA PRO A 48 23.54 -2.55 6.38
C PRO A 48 22.81 -3.85 5.99
N ASN A 49 23.58 -4.90 5.70
CA ASN A 49 23.04 -6.23 5.42
C ASN A 49 22.09 -6.68 6.54
N THR A 50 20.88 -7.09 6.20
CA THR A 50 19.87 -7.44 7.21
C THR A 50 19.96 -8.91 7.64
N GLY A 51 20.55 -9.75 6.79
CA GLY A 51 20.52 -11.20 6.94
C GLY A 51 19.17 -11.81 6.56
N VAL A 52 18.22 -11.00 6.06
CA VAL A 52 16.90 -11.46 5.63
C VAL A 52 16.85 -11.54 4.13
N THR A 53 16.74 -12.77 3.63
CA THR A 53 16.56 -13.03 2.20
C THR A 53 15.11 -12.80 1.79
N VAL A 54 14.90 -12.08 0.69
CA VAL A 54 13.59 -11.91 0.07
C VAL A 54 13.11 -13.26 -0.48
N GLN A 55 11.99 -13.73 0.01
CA GLN A 55 11.38 -15.00 -0.38
C GLN A 55 10.43 -14.79 -1.57
N ARG A 56 10.25 -15.86 -2.36
CA ARG A 56 9.29 -15.86 -3.45
C ARG A 56 7.87 -15.94 -2.89
N GLY A 57 7.12 -14.84 -2.97
CA GLY A 57 5.70 -14.82 -2.63
C GLY A 57 4.82 -15.25 -3.81
N PRO A 58 3.55 -15.68 -3.61
CA PRO A 58 2.64 -15.94 -4.72
C PRO A 58 2.27 -14.67 -5.50
N THR A 59 2.25 -14.75 -6.83
CA THR A 59 2.01 -13.59 -7.71
C THR A 59 0.56 -13.15 -7.77
N LEU A 60 -0.37 -14.09 -7.95
CA LEU A 60 -1.81 -13.84 -8.04
C LEU A 60 -2.14 -12.71 -9.04
N ASP A 61 -2.89 -11.69 -8.62
CA ASP A 61 -3.22 -10.49 -9.42
C ASP A 61 -2.28 -9.30 -9.12
N GLY A 62 -1.10 -9.58 -8.56
CA GLY A 62 -0.02 -8.65 -8.24
C GLY A 62 0.52 -7.85 -9.43
N VAL A 63 0.51 -8.43 -10.63
CA VAL A 63 1.09 -7.82 -11.83
C VAL A 63 -0.01 -7.28 -12.75
N GLY A 64 -0.02 -5.95 -12.93
CA GLY A 64 -0.88 -5.26 -13.90
C GLY A 64 -0.33 -5.29 -15.33
N LYS A 65 -1.17 -4.94 -16.31
CA LYS A 65 -0.82 -4.98 -17.74
C LYS A 65 0.43 -4.15 -18.03
N HIS A 66 0.57 -2.99 -17.40
CA HIS A 66 1.71 -2.08 -17.58
C HIS A 66 2.96 -2.48 -16.79
N LEU A 67 2.85 -3.46 -15.87
CA LEU A 67 3.99 -3.96 -15.11
C LEU A 67 4.60 -5.23 -15.72
N VAL A 68 3.94 -5.89 -16.67
CA VAL A 68 4.42 -7.14 -17.31
C VAL A 68 5.79 -6.98 -17.94
N ASP A 69 6.03 -5.86 -18.61
CA ASP A 69 7.32 -5.59 -19.28
C ASP A 69 8.37 -4.99 -18.34
N VAL A 70 8.00 -4.67 -17.10
CA VAL A 70 8.87 -4.03 -16.10
C VAL A 70 9.31 -5.02 -15.03
N VAL A 71 8.42 -5.90 -14.58
CA VAL A 71 8.66 -6.90 -13.55
C VAL A 71 9.11 -8.18 -14.22
N ILE A 72 10.30 -8.65 -13.84
CA ILE A 72 10.81 -9.94 -14.32
C ILE A 72 10.41 -10.97 -13.28
N GLU A 73 9.38 -11.78 -13.54
CA GLU A 73 8.92 -12.74 -12.54
C GLU A 73 9.99 -13.81 -12.25
N SER A 74 10.25 -14.05 -10.98
CA SER A 74 11.20 -15.07 -10.51
C SER A 74 10.68 -16.47 -10.81
N SER A 75 11.57 -17.31 -11.34
CA SER A 75 11.34 -18.73 -11.61
C SER A 75 11.38 -19.62 -10.37
N ALA A 76 11.72 -19.06 -9.20
CA ALA A 76 11.62 -19.79 -7.94
C ALA A 76 10.16 -20.15 -7.63
N GLU A 77 9.95 -21.25 -6.94
CA GLU A 77 8.63 -21.66 -6.47
C GLU A 77 8.17 -20.77 -5.30
N PRO A 78 6.89 -20.34 -5.28
CA PRO A 78 6.34 -19.61 -4.14
C PRO A 78 6.43 -20.40 -2.83
N VAL A 79 6.87 -19.73 -1.77
CA VAL A 79 6.96 -20.32 -0.44
C VAL A 79 5.59 -20.37 0.24
N ASP A 80 5.46 -21.24 1.25
CA ASP A 80 4.36 -21.14 2.22
C ASP A 80 4.58 -19.91 3.10
N VAL A 81 3.84 -18.84 2.80
CA VAL A 81 3.93 -17.56 3.51
C VAL A 81 3.56 -17.72 4.98
N THR A 82 2.53 -18.51 5.33
CA THR A 82 2.13 -18.71 6.73
C THR A 82 3.26 -19.40 7.51
N ALA A 83 3.87 -20.44 6.93
CA ALA A 83 4.99 -21.13 7.56
C ALA A 83 6.22 -20.22 7.68
N ALA A 84 6.53 -19.43 6.65
CA ALA A 84 7.64 -18.48 6.65
C ALA A 84 7.49 -17.40 7.74
N LEU A 85 6.29 -16.84 7.90
CA LEU A 85 5.98 -15.86 8.94
C LEU A 85 6.14 -16.44 10.34
N LYS A 86 5.62 -17.66 10.57
CA LYS A 86 5.77 -18.37 11.85
C LYS A 86 7.22 -18.68 12.17
N ALA A 87 7.99 -19.15 11.18
CA ALA A 87 9.41 -19.46 11.34
C ALA A 87 10.23 -18.21 11.66
N ALA A 88 9.91 -17.08 11.02
CA ALA A 88 10.51 -15.78 11.27
C ALA A 88 10.02 -15.11 12.57
N LYS A 89 9.02 -15.68 13.24
CA LYS A 89 8.33 -15.10 14.40
C LYS A 89 7.84 -13.66 14.13
N ALA A 90 7.31 -13.44 12.93
CA ALA A 90 6.80 -12.13 12.56
C ALA A 90 5.59 -11.75 13.43
N GLU A 91 5.56 -10.51 13.91
CA GLU A 91 4.43 -9.99 14.70
C GLU A 91 3.47 -9.15 13.83
N VAL A 92 3.99 -8.49 12.80
CA VAL A 92 3.23 -7.58 11.93
C VAL A 92 3.65 -7.76 10.47
N ILE A 93 2.68 -7.78 9.56
CA ILE A 93 2.89 -7.70 8.12
C ILE A 93 2.51 -6.32 7.61
N ILE A 94 3.32 -5.75 6.72
CA ILE A 94 3.02 -4.51 6.01
C ILE A 94 2.90 -4.83 4.53
N SER A 95 1.73 -4.56 3.95
CA SER A 95 1.43 -4.86 2.55
C SER A 95 1.61 -3.63 1.66
N TYR A 96 2.61 -3.66 0.78
CA TYR A 96 2.89 -2.67 -0.27
C TYR A 96 2.71 -3.25 -1.67
N LEU A 97 1.66 -4.04 -1.86
CA LEU A 97 1.34 -4.62 -3.17
C LEU A 97 0.97 -3.54 -4.19
N PRO A 98 0.99 -3.83 -5.51
CA PRO A 98 0.49 -2.90 -6.51
C PRO A 98 -1.00 -2.63 -6.36
N VAL A 99 -1.43 -1.41 -6.76
CA VAL A 99 -2.85 -1.04 -6.79
C VAL A 99 -3.64 -2.02 -7.68
N GLY A 100 -4.82 -2.44 -7.21
CA GLY A 100 -5.70 -3.36 -7.93
C GLY A 100 -5.43 -4.84 -7.68
N SER A 101 -4.47 -5.19 -6.83
CA SER A 101 -4.16 -6.58 -6.46
C SER A 101 -5.07 -7.09 -5.35
N GLN A 102 -6.35 -7.32 -5.66
CA GLN A 102 -7.38 -7.76 -4.71
C GLN A 102 -7.06 -9.15 -4.14
N LYS A 103 -6.87 -10.14 -5.02
CA LYS A 103 -6.63 -11.53 -4.63
C LYS A 103 -5.34 -11.66 -3.85
N ALA A 104 -4.30 -10.94 -4.25
CA ALA A 104 -3.03 -10.92 -3.51
C ALA A 104 -3.20 -10.29 -2.12
N SER A 105 -3.90 -9.16 -2.01
CA SER A 105 -4.12 -8.49 -0.72
C SER A 105 -4.93 -9.35 0.25
N GLU A 106 -6.00 -9.98 -0.23
CA GLU A 106 -6.80 -10.95 0.54
C GLU A 106 -5.97 -12.18 0.92
N PHE A 107 -5.15 -12.69 -0.01
CA PHE A 107 -4.25 -13.80 0.27
C PHE A 107 -3.29 -13.49 1.40
N TYR A 108 -2.56 -12.36 1.35
CA TYR A 108 -1.61 -12.01 2.41
C TYR A 108 -2.30 -11.66 3.73
N ALA A 109 -3.49 -11.05 3.71
CA ALA A 109 -4.30 -10.85 4.90
C ALA A 109 -4.68 -12.19 5.56
N GLU A 110 -5.08 -13.18 4.75
CA GLU A 110 -5.37 -14.53 5.24
C GLU A 110 -4.13 -15.20 5.86
N ARG A 111 -2.98 -15.13 5.18
CA ARG A 111 -1.72 -15.72 5.69
C ARG A 111 -1.28 -15.04 6.99
N ALA A 112 -1.46 -13.72 7.13
CA ALA A 112 -1.22 -12.99 8.38
C ALA A 112 -2.08 -13.54 9.51
N LEU A 113 -3.37 -13.70 9.24
CA LEU A 113 -4.37 -14.17 10.19
C LEU A 113 -4.12 -15.63 10.61
N GLU A 114 -3.64 -16.49 9.71
CA GLU A 114 -3.22 -17.87 10.02
C GLU A 114 -1.89 -17.94 10.77
N ALA A 115 -0.99 -17.00 10.52
CA ALA A 115 0.30 -16.88 11.19
C ALA A 115 0.19 -16.30 12.60
N GLY A 116 -0.90 -15.59 12.92
CA GLY A 116 -1.07 -14.88 14.18
C GLY A 116 -0.41 -13.50 14.16
N CYS A 117 -0.27 -12.88 12.98
CA CYS A 117 0.36 -11.58 12.81
C CYS A 117 -0.71 -10.47 12.68
N GLY A 118 -0.40 -9.28 13.20
CA GLY A 118 -1.12 -8.08 12.83
C GLY A 118 -0.92 -7.73 11.35
N TYR A 119 -1.86 -6.99 10.76
CA TYR A 119 -1.82 -6.66 9.32
C TYR A 119 -1.97 -5.16 9.07
N ILE A 120 -1.04 -4.57 8.33
CA ILE A 120 -1.07 -3.18 7.89
C ILE A 120 -1.23 -3.15 6.38
N ASN A 121 -2.39 -2.69 5.93
CA ASN A 121 -2.74 -2.59 4.52
C ASN A 121 -2.45 -1.17 3.99
N CYS A 122 -1.38 -1.03 3.21
CA CYS A 122 -1.01 0.26 2.63
C CYS A 122 -1.64 0.51 1.24
N VAL A 123 -2.40 -0.45 0.70
CA VAL A 123 -2.98 -0.37 -0.66
C VAL A 123 -4.48 -0.08 -0.60
N PRO A 124 -5.08 0.49 -1.66
CA PRO A 124 -6.51 0.82 -1.72
C PRO A 124 -7.40 -0.40 -2.05
N VAL A 125 -7.15 -1.51 -1.36
CA VAL A 125 -8.00 -2.70 -1.35
C VAL A 125 -8.73 -2.72 -0.02
N PHE A 126 -10.04 -2.96 -0.02
CA PHE A 126 -10.82 -2.98 1.22
C PHE A 126 -10.55 -4.27 2.00
N ILE A 127 -9.78 -4.15 3.09
CA ILE A 127 -9.54 -5.23 4.04
C ILE A 127 -9.90 -4.72 5.44
N ALA A 128 -9.23 -3.68 5.93
CA ALA A 128 -9.52 -3.14 7.26
C ALA A 128 -10.89 -2.44 7.32
N SER A 129 -11.32 -1.86 6.19
CA SER A 129 -12.64 -1.22 6.07
C SER A 129 -13.76 -2.17 5.69
N ASP A 130 -13.46 -3.43 5.38
CA ASP A 130 -14.46 -4.47 5.18
C ASP A 130 -14.83 -5.09 6.54
N PRO A 131 -16.10 -4.97 6.99
CA PRO A 131 -16.53 -5.52 8.29
C PRO A 131 -16.27 -7.02 8.44
N MET A 132 -16.33 -7.79 7.36
CA MET A 132 -16.08 -9.23 7.40
C MET A 132 -14.62 -9.52 7.73
N TRP A 133 -13.68 -8.79 7.12
CA TRP A 133 -12.26 -8.95 7.42
C TRP A 133 -11.93 -8.41 8.81
N ALA A 134 -12.45 -7.24 9.18
CA ALA A 134 -12.25 -6.67 10.50
C ALA A 134 -12.69 -7.63 11.62
N GLN A 135 -13.88 -8.23 11.50
CA GLN A 135 -14.38 -9.20 12.48
C GLN A 135 -13.45 -10.41 12.62
N ARG A 136 -12.91 -10.94 11.50
CA ARG A 136 -12.01 -12.10 11.54
C ARG A 136 -10.69 -11.81 12.27
N PHE A 137 -10.16 -10.60 12.14
CA PHE A 137 -8.98 -10.16 12.90
C PHE A 137 -9.31 -9.96 14.38
N GLU A 138 -10.47 -9.36 14.69
CA GLU A 138 -10.97 -9.17 16.05
C GLU A 138 -11.19 -10.50 16.78
N ASP A 139 -11.82 -11.48 16.13
CA ASP A 139 -12.08 -12.82 16.68
C ASP A 139 -10.78 -13.55 17.08
N LYS A 140 -9.66 -13.22 16.43
CA LYS A 140 -8.32 -13.75 16.77
C LYS A 140 -7.52 -12.87 17.72
N GLY A 141 -8.06 -11.72 18.12
CA GLY A 141 -7.37 -10.72 18.95
C GLY A 141 -6.16 -10.09 18.24
N LEU A 142 -6.18 -10.01 16.91
CA LEU A 142 -5.08 -9.48 16.09
C LEU A 142 -5.41 -8.07 15.60
N PRO A 143 -4.44 -7.13 15.61
CA PRO A 143 -4.67 -5.80 15.10
C PRO A 143 -4.67 -5.77 13.56
N ILE A 144 -5.54 -4.95 12.99
CA ILE A 144 -5.54 -4.60 11.57
C ILE A 144 -5.58 -3.08 11.39
N VAL A 145 -4.74 -2.55 10.51
CA VAL A 145 -4.66 -1.12 10.17
C VAL A 145 -4.75 -0.94 8.66
N GLY A 146 -5.64 -0.09 8.19
CA GLY A 146 -5.87 0.17 6.77
C GLY A 146 -7.14 0.99 6.54
N ASP A 147 -7.58 1.20 5.30
CA ASP A 147 -6.90 0.87 4.05
C ASP A 147 -6.29 2.14 3.42
N ASP A 148 -5.36 1.96 2.48
CA ASP A 148 -4.68 3.04 1.72
C ASP A 148 -3.88 4.00 2.62
N ILE A 149 -2.55 3.83 2.67
CA ILE A 149 -1.69 4.67 3.51
C ILE A 149 -1.74 6.14 3.04
N LYS A 150 -1.84 7.06 4.00
CA LYS A 150 -1.85 8.49 3.71
C LYS A 150 -0.43 9.04 3.60
N SER A 151 -0.15 9.75 2.51
CA SER A 151 1.01 10.63 2.42
C SER A 151 0.87 11.82 3.39
N GLN A 152 1.98 12.33 3.90
CA GLN A 152 1.98 13.46 4.83
C GLN A 152 1.33 14.71 4.21
N VAL A 153 1.83 15.12 3.04
CA VAL A 153 1.29 16.24 2.25
C VAL A 153 1.26 15.83 0.78
N GLY A 154 0.11 15.37 0.32
CA GLY A 154 -0.15 15.04 -1.09
C GLY A 154 -1.12 16.00 -1.77
N ALA A 155 -1.32 15.85 -3.08
CA ALA A 155 -2.23 16.69 -3.85
C ALA A 155 -3.65 16.73 -3.26
N THR A 156 -4.16 15.58 -2.79
CA THR A 156 -5.52 15.46 -2.22
C THR A 156 -5.73 16.29 -0.96
N ILE A 157 -4.77 16.32 -0.03
CA ILE A 157 -4.92 17.13 1.20
C ILE A 157 -4.83 18.62 0.89
N VAL A 158 -3.92 19.01 -0.02
CA VAL A 158 -3.77 20.41 -0.45
C VAL A 158 -5.05 20.89 -1.13
N HIS A 159 -5.56 20.11 -2.09
CA HIS A 159 -6.81 20.40 -2.80
C HIS A 159 -7.99 20.54 -1.83
N ARG A 160 -8.11 19.61 -0.88
CA ARG A 160 -9.17 19.65 0.14
C ARG A 160 -9.10 20.89 1.02
N VAL A 161 -7.91 21.29 1.48
CA VAL A 161 -7.74 22.51 2.30
C VAL A 161 -8.12 23.76 1.50
N LEU A 162 -7.73 23.84 0.23
CA LEU A 162 -8.11 24.96 -0.63
C LEU A 162 -9.61 24.99 -0.92
N ALA A 163 -10.23 23.84 -1.19
CA ALA A 163 -11.67 23.74 -1.41
C ALA A 163 -12.45 24.21 -0.18
N ARG A 164 -12.02 23.76 1.01
CA ARG A 164 -12.63 24.17 2.28
C ARG A 164 -12.47 25.67 2.54
N LEU A 165 -11.30 26.23 2.26
CA LEU A 165 -11.07 27.67 2.38
C LEU A 165 -12.02 28.48 1.50
N TYR A 166 -12.30 28.04 0.26
CA TYR A 166 -13.23 28.73 -0.63
C TYR A 166 -14.65 28.72 -0.04
N GLU A 167 -15.08 27.55 0.44
CA GLU A 167 -16.39 27.38 1.09
C GLU A 167 -16.52 28.27 2.35
N ASP A 168 -15.54 28.25 3.25
CA ASP A 168 -15.52 29.06 4.48
C ASP A 168 -15.54 30.59 4.18
N ARG A 169 -15.18 30.99 2.95
CA ARG A 169 -15.20 32.39 2.49
C ARG A 169 -16.41 32.72 1.62
N GLY A 170 -17.36 31.80 1.45
CA GLY A 170 -18.54 31.97 0.60
C GLY A 170 -18.23 32.02 -0.89
N VAL A 171 -17.06 31.51 -1.31
CA VAL A 171 -16.65 31.47 -2.71
C VAL A 171 -17.10 30.15 -3.32
N LYS A 172 -18.00 30.23 -4.31
CA LYS A 172 -18.48 29.06 -5.03
C LYS A 172 -17.40 28.49 -5.93
N ILE A 173 -17.09 27.20 -5.77
CA ILE A 173 -16.27 26.44 -6.71
C ILE A 173 -17.18 26.00 -7.86
N GLU A 174 -16.88 26.38 -9.10
CA GLU A 174 -17.64 25.91 -10.26
C GLU A 174 -17.02 24.67 -10.90
N ARG A 175 -15.70 24.63 -10.99
CA ARG A 175 -14.92 23.60 -11.69
C ARG A 175 -13.59 23.40 -10.99
N THR A 176 -13.11 22.17 -10.96
CA THR A 176 -11.80 21.85 -10.38
C THR A 176 -11.13 20.68 -11.09
N TYR A 177 -9.79 20.74 -11.20
CA TYR A 177 -9.01 19.65 -11.78
C TYR A 177 -7.69 19.45 -11.01
N GLN A 178 -7.21 18.21 -10.98
CA GLN A 178 -5.96 17.82 -10.32
C GLN A 178 -5.18 16.83 -11.20
N LEU A 179 -4.09 17.32 -11.81
CA LEU A 179 -3.18 16.50 -12.61
C LEU A 179 -2.03 15.99 -11.74
N ASN A 180 -1.79 14.68 -11.76
CA ASN A 180 -0.66 14.05 -11.07
C ASN A 180 0.24 13.35 -12.09
N VAL A 181 1.55 13.60 -12.01
CA VAL A 181 2.56 12.96 -12.86
C VAL A 181 3.64 12.37 -11.94
N GLY A 182 4.13 11.18 -12.28
CA GLY A 182 5.19 10.52 -11.53
C GLY A 182 5.88 9.45 -12.38
N GLY A 183 7.09 9.06 -11.96
CA GLY A 183 8.00 8.22 -12.74
C GLY A 183 8.41 6.93 -12.02
N ASN A 184 7.51 6.35 -11.21
CA ASN A 184 7.75 5.07 -10.54
C ASN A 184 6.72 4.02 -10.99
N THR A 185 6.91 2.77 -10.55
CA THR A 185 6.03 1.66 -10.90
C THR A 185 4.60 1.80 -10.39
N ASP A 186 4.38 2.48 -9.26
CA ASP A 186 3.02 2.76 -8.78
C ASP A 186 2.26 3.69 -9.74
N PHE A 187 2.89 4.77 -10.19
CA PHE A 187 2.31 5.66 -11.21
C PHE A 187 2.06 4.93 -12.54
N LEU A 188 2.99 4.08 -12.97
CA LEU A 188 2.82 3.27 -14.18
C LEU A 188 1.63 2.30 -14.05
N ASN A 189 1.51 1.61 -12.91
CA ASN A 189 0.40 0.71 -12.62
C ASN A 189 -0.93 1.47 -12.54
N MET A 190 -0.93 2.71 -12.03
CA MET A 190 -2.10 3.58 -12.00
C MET A 190 -2.56 4.08 -13.39
N LEU A 191 -1.76 3.94 -14.46
CA LEU A 191 -2.28 4.23 -15.82
C LEU A 191 -3.36 3.23 -16.25
N GLU A 192 -3.39 2.04 -15.63
CA GLU A 192 -4.40 1.02 -15.89
C GLU A 192 -5.74 1.42 -15.26
N ARG A 193 -6.58 2.11 -16.03
CA ARG A 193 -7.89 2.63 -15.57
C ARG A 193 -8.81 1.57 -14.95
N GLU A 194 -8.72 0.32 -15.40
CA GLU A 194 -9.51 -0.81 -14.89
C GLU A 194 -9.20 -1.09 -13.39
N ARG A 195 -7.93 -0.98 -12.99
CA ARG A 195 -7.45 -1.18 -11.61
C ARG A 195 -7.78 -0.01 -10.68
N LEU A 196 -8.16 1.15 -11.23
CA LEU A 196 -8.48 2.37 -10.47
C LEU A 196 -9.94 2.48 -10.02
N THR A 197 -10.82 1.55 -10.41
CA THR A 197 -12.25 1.60 -10.10
C THR A 197 -12.51 1.76 -8.59
N SER A 198 -11.76 1.04 -7.73
CA SER A 198 -11.82 1.18 -6.28
C SER A 198 -11.24 2.51 -5.77
N LYS A 199 -10.09 2.95 -6.31
CA LYS A 199 -9.40 4.19 -5.88
C LYS A 199 -10.14 5.46 -6.29
N LYS A 200 -10.89 5.45 -7.40
CA LYS A 200 -11.73 6.58 -7.84
C LYS A 200 -12.87 6.84 -6.84
N LYS A 201 -13.48 5.78 -6.29
CA LYS A 201 -14.48 5.91 -5.21
C LYS A 201 -13.87 6.61 -3.99
N SER A 202 -12.70 6.16 -3.52
CA SER A 202 -12.03 6.75 -2.35
C SER A 202 -11.61 8.22 -2.55
N LYS A 203 -11.12 8.60 -3.74
CA LYS A 203 -10.69 9.98 -4.03
C LYS A 203 -11.85 10.94 -4.25
N THR A 204 -12.89 10.52 -4.98
CA THR A 204 -14.07 11.37 -5.19
C THR A 204 -14.79 11.63 -3.87
N GLN A 205 -14.90 10.61 -2.99
CA GLN A 205 -15.47 10.80 -1.65
C GLN A 205 -14.67 11.76 -0.76
N ALA A 206 -13.34 11.79 -0.87
CA ALA A 206 -12.51 12.68 -0.04
C ALA A 206 -12.75 14.18 -0.31
N VAL A 207 -13.16 14.54 -1.53
CA VAL A 207 -13.49 15.92 -1.91
C VAL A 207 -14.98 16.19 -1.73
N SER A 208 -15.86 15.27 -2.15
CA SER A 208 -17.32 15.47 -2.05
C SER A 208 -17.85 15.46 -0.62
N SER A 209 -17.20 14.74 0.31
CA SER A 209 -17.59 14.71 1.73
C SER A 209 -17.32 16.03 2.49
N GLN A 210 -16.73 17.02 1.83
CA GLN A 210 -16.32 18.29 2.44
C GLN A 210 -16.89 19.52 1.73
N ILE A 211 -17.75 19.31 0.71
CA ILE A 211 -18.44 20.40 0.02
C ILE A 211 -19.94 20.22 0.29
N ASP A 212 -20.58 21.23 0.90
CA ASP A 212 -22.00 21.18 1.26
C ASP A 212 -22.92 21.05 0.04
N VAL A 213 -22.47 21.56 -1.12
CA VAL A 213 -23.16 21.42 -2.41
C VAL A 213 -22.33 20.52 -3.34
N PRO A 214 -22.79 19.30 -3.63
CA PRO A 214 -22.06 18.39 -4.51
C PRO A 214 -21.85 18.99 -5.91
N LEU A 215 -20.62 18.95 -6.41
CA LEU A 215 -20.34 19.30 -7.80
C LEU A 215 -20.75 18.15 -8.73
N PRO A 216 -21.23 18.45 -9.95
CA PRO A 216 -21.43 17.42 -10.97
C PRO A 216 -20.14 16.66 -11.25
N ALA A 217 -20.22 15.34 -11.50
CA ALA A 217 -19.05 14.48 -11.64
C ALA A 217 -18.13 14.90 -12.80
N GLU A 218 -18.70 15.51 -13.84
CA GLU A 218 -18.01 16.10 -15.00
C GLU A 218 -17.22 17.37 -14.66
N SER A 219 -17.49 18.00 -13.52
CA SER A 219 -16.84 19.24 -13.07
C SER A 219 -15.66 18.98 -12.11
N ILE A 220 -15.34 17.71 -11.85
CA ILE A 220 -14.24 17.25 -11.00
C ILE A 220 -13.33 16.34 -11.85
N HIS A 221 -12.09 16.76 -12.10
CA HIS A 221 -11.10 15.97 -12.86
C HIS A 221 -9.85 15.62 -12.05
#